data_AF-W1VEE8-F1
#
_entry.id   AF-W1VEE8-F1
#
_cell.length_a   1.000
_cell.length_b   1.000
_cell.length_c   1.000
_cell.angle_alpha   90.00
_cell.angle_beta   90.00
_cell.angle_gamma   90.00
#
_symmetry.space_group_name_H-M   'P 1'
#
loop_
_entity.id
_entity.type
_entity.pdbx_description
1 polymer ?
#
loop_
_entity_poly.entity_id
_entity_poly.type
_entity_poly.pdbx_seq_one_letter_code
_entity_poly.pdbx_strand_id
1 'polypeptide(L)'
;MLADIRSTYDRIGIPEAERERLVAGVAAQYESEVVYHQIREDLEKQGVIFVDTDTAVREYPELVQEYFGSVVPAGDNKFAALNTAVWSGGSFIYVPKGVHVEIPLQAYFRINTENMGQFERTL
;
A
#
# COMPACT_ATOMS: atom_id res chain seq x y z
N MET A 1 -25.34 -12.82 -12.34
CA MET A 1 -23.96 -12.32 -12.59
C MET A 1 -22.99 -13.42 -13.02
N LEU A 2 -22.77 -14.50 -12.25
CA LEU A 2 -21.85 -15.58 -12.67
C LEU A 2 -22.30 -16.39 -13.91
N ALA A 3 -23.61 -16.40 -14.20
CA ALA A 3 -24.17 -17.10 -15.36
C ALA A 3 -23.86 -16.39 -16.70
N ASP A 4 -23.83 -15.06 -16.73
CA ASP A 4 -23.56 -14.28 -17.95
C ASP A 4 -22.11 -14.37 -18.42
N ILE A 5 -21.21 -14.46 -17.45
CA ILE A 5 -19.77 -14.65 -17.64
C ILE A 5 -19.54 -15.99 -18.37
N ARG A 6 -20.08 -17.12 -17.87
CA ARG A 6 -19.95 -18.44 -18.53
C ARG A 6 -20.50 -18.47 -19.96
N SER A 7 -21.70 -17.91 -20.18
CA SER A 7 -22.38 -17.91 -21.50
C SER A 7 -21.57 -17.18 -22.58
N THR A 8 -20.90 -16.09 -22.19
CA THR A 8 -20.09 -15.30 -23.12
C THR A 8 -18.84 -16.06 -23.59
N TYR A 9 -18.24 -16.91 -22.74
CA TYR A 9 -16.99 -17.61 -23.06
C TYR A 9 -17.17 -18.89 -23.87
N ASP A 10 -18.29 -19.60 -23.70
CA ASP A 10 -18.60 -20.78 -24.55
C ASP A 10 -18.76 -20.37 -26.02
N ARG A 11 -19.14 -19.12 -26.27
CA ARG A 11 -19.30 -18.56 -27.61
C ARG A 11 -17.97 -18.18 -28.29
N ILE A 12 -16.88 -18.05 -27.53
CA ILE A 12 -15.56 -17.61 -28.03
C ILE A 12 -14.61 -18.81 -28.23
N GLY A 13 -15.01 -20.02 -27.81
CA GLY A 13 -14.30 -21.28 -28.11
C GLY A 13 -12.97 -21.45 -27.39
N ILE A 14 -12.85 -20.91 -26.17
CA ILE A 14 -11.63 -21.01 -25.37
C ILE A 14 -11.49 -22.45 -24.83
N PRO A 15 -10.33 -23.12 -25.01
CA PRO A 15 -10.09 -24.47 -24.50
C PRO A 15 -10.31 -24.59 -23.00
N GLU A 16 -10.83 -25.74 -22.55
CA GLU A 16 -11.25 -25.99 -21.17
C GLU A 16 -10.15 -25.71 -20.11
N ALA A 17 -8.88 -25.91 -20.49
CA ALA A 17 -7.69 -25.63 -19.67
C ALA A 17 -7.45 -24.14 -19.36
N GLU A 18 -7.93 -23.23 -20.21
CA GLU A 18 -7.85 -21.78 -19.96
C GLU A 18 -9.03 -21.27 -19.13
N ARG A 19 -10.14 -22.02 -19.08
CA ARG A 19 -11.32 -21.66 -18.29
C ARG A 19 -11.03 -21.71 -16.80
N GLU A 20 -10.31 -22.73 -16.32
CA GLU A 20 -9.89 -22.84 -14.92
C GLU A 20 -8.86 -21.77 -14.53
N ARG A 21 -7.91 -21.47 -15.42
CA ARG A 21 -6.91 -20.40 -15.21
C ARG A 21 -7.53 -19.01 -15.15
N LEU A 22 -8.57 -18.76 -15.95
CA LEU A 22 -9.28 -17.48 -15.95
C LEU A 22 -10.18 -17.33 -14.72
N VAL A 23 -10.82 -18.39 -14.24
CA VAL A 23 -11.59 -18.36 -12.98
C VAL A 23 -10.66 -18.14 -11.78
N ALA A 24 -9.46 -18.75 -11.79
CA ALA A 24 -8.43 -18.46 -10.80
C ALA A 24 -7.94 -16.99 -10.87
N GLY A 25 -7.81 -16.42 -12.08
CA GLY A 25 -7.46 -15.01 -12.28
C GLY A 25 -8.55 -14.01 -11.89
N VAL A 26 -9.82 -14.37 -12.07
CA VAL A 26 -10.98 -13.57 -11.68
C VAL A 26 -11.25 -13.67 -10.17
N ALA A 27 -11.01 -14.84 -9.56
CA ALA A 27 -11.00 -14.99 -8.10
C ALA A 27 -9.84 -14.24 -7.45
N ALA A 28 -8.64 -14.27 -8.07
CA ALA A 28 -7.49 -13.48 -7.62
C ALA A 28 -7.73 -11.96 -7.66
N GLN A 29 -8.57 -11.47 -8.59
CA GLN A 29 -8.98 -10.06 -8.58
C GLN A 29 -9.98 -9.72 -7.46
N TYR A 30 -10.66 -10.70 -6.88
CA TYR A 30 -11.63 -10.50 -5.80
C TYR A 30 -11.04 -10.70 -4.39
N GLU A 31 -9.84 -11.28 -4.27
CA GLU A 31 -9.21 -11.63 -2.98
C GLU A 31 -8.10 -10.68 -2.49
N SER A 32 -7.82 -9.58 -3.21
CA SER A 32 -6.74 -8.65 -2.82
C SER A 32 -6.98 -7.95 -1.48
N GLU A 33 -8.22 -7.85 -0.99
CA GLU A 33 -8.49 -7.29 0.34
C GLU A 33 -8.21 -8.29 1.48
N VAL A 34 -8.52 -9.58 1.30
CA VAL A 34 -8.48 -10.55 2.42
C VAL A 34 -7.04 -10.86 2.83
N VAL A 35 -6.15 -11.07 1.85
CA VAL A 35 -4.72 -11.33 2.12
C VAL A 35 -4.05 -10.10 2.73
N TYR A 36 -4.39 -8.91 2.24
CA TYR A 36 -3.83 -7.66 2.75
C TYR A 36 -4.32 -7.36 4.18
N HIS A 37 -5.60 -7.59 4.46
CA HIS A 37 -6.18 -7.39 5.79
C HIS A 37 -5.58 -8.37 6.82
N GLN A 38 -5.40 -9.64 6.45
CA GLN A 38 -4.77 -10.63 7.35
C GLN A 38 -3.30 -10.31 7.65
N ILE A 39 -2.51 -9.92 6.63
CA ILE A 39 -1.12 -9.49 6.83
C ILE A 39 -1.06 -8.28 7.76
N ARG A 40 -1.97 -7.31 7.58
CA ARG A 40 -2.04 -6.12 8.43
C ARG A 40 -2.32 -6.48 9.89
N GLU A 41 -3.29 -7.36 10.16
CA GLU A 41 -3.57 -7.81 11.53
C GLU A 41 -2.37 -8.50 12.19
N ASP A 42 -1.64 -9.33 11.45
CA ASP A 42 -0.49 -10.05 11.98
C ASP A 42 0.72 -9.13 12.26
N LEU A 43 0.87 -8.08 11.46
CA LEU A 43 1.86 -7.00 11.70
C LEU A 43 1.46 -6.15 12.90
N GLU A 44 0.18 -5.76 13.01
CA GLU A 44 -0.35 -5.00 14.13
C GLU A 44 -0.21 -5.75 15.45
N LYS A 45 -0.45 -7.08 15.47
CA LYS A 45 -0.21 -7.94 16.65
C LYS A 45 1.25 -7.93 17.11
N GLN A 46 2.19 -7.70 16.19
CA GLN A 46 3.62 -7.56 16.49
C GLN A 46 4.02 -6.12 16.86
N GLY A 47 3.07 -5.19 16.86
CA GLY A 47 3.30 -3.77 17.13
C GLY A 47 3.91 -3.02 15.94
N VAL A 48 3.96 -3.64 14.75
CA VAL A 48 4.40 -2.97 13.53
C VAL A 48 3.32 -2.00 13.10
N ILE A 49 3.72 -0.76 12.82
CA ILE A 49 2.82 0.26 12.26
C ILE A 49 3.11 0.33 10.78
N PHE A 50 2.09 0.12 9.94
CA PHE A 50 2.17 0.31 8.51
C PHE A 50 0.93 1.02 7.97
N VAL A 51 1.03 2.35 7.86
CA VAL A 51 -0.07 3.25 7.48
C VAL A 51 0.41 4.30 6.49
N ASP A 52 -0.49 5.11 5.95
CA ASP A 52 -0.11 6.31 5.20
C ASP A 52 0.46 7.40 6.13
N THR A 53 1.30 8.27 5.59
CA THR A 53 1.97 9.32 6.37
C THR A 53 1.00 10.31 7.02
N ASP A 54 -0.17 10.56 6.41
CA ASP A 54 -1.19 11.46 6.98
C ASP A 54 -1.83 10.85 8.24
N THR A 55 -2.18 9.56 8.17
CA THR A 55 -2.60 8.75 9.32
C THR A 55 -1.52 8.73 10.40
N ALA A 56 -0.25 8.54 10.02
CA ALA A 56 0.85 8.51 10.98
C ALA A 56 1.03 9.81 11.75
N VAL A 57 0.95 10.95 11.08
CA VAL A 57 1.02 12.28 11.73
C VAL A 57 -0.12 12.45 12.74
N ARG A 58 -1.31 11.92 12.44
CA ARG A 58 -2.49 12.04 13.31
C ARG A 58 -2.44 11.09 14.51
N GLU A 59 -2.06 9.84 14.29
CA GLU A 59 -2.21 8.76 15.28
C GLU A 59 -0.90 8.46 16.03
N TYR A 60 0.25 8.73 15.42
CA TYR A 60 1.58 8.47 15.97
C TYR A 60 2.50 9.72 15.90
N PRO A 61 2.05 10.91 16.35
CA PRO A 61 2.78 12.16 16.17
C PRO A 61 4.16 12.15 16.83
N GLU A 62 4.33 11.46 17.95
CA GLU A 62 5.61 11.40 18.68
C GLU A 62 6.68 10.66 17.87
N LEU A 63 6.33 9.51 17.28
CA LEU A 63 7.23 8.75 16.42
C LEU A 63 7.55 9.52 15.15
N VAL A 64 6.54 10.12 14.52
CA VAL A 64 6.78 10.97 13.35
C VAL A 64 7.74 12.09 13.73
N GLN A 65 7.50 12.83 14.81
CA GLN A 65 8.36 13.92 15.24
C GLN A 65 9.80 13.47 15.54
N GLU A 66 9.99 12.28 16.11
CA GLU A 66 11.31 11.71 16.41
C GLU A 66 12.13 11.48 15.13
N TYR A 67 11.52 10.90 14.10
CA TYR A 67 12.25 10.47 12.89
C TYR A 67 12.15 11.46 11.72
N PHE A 68 11.15 12.33 11.71
CA PHE A 68 10.87 13.20 10.57
C PHE A 68 12.01 14.20 10.33
N GLY A 69 12.66 14.07 9.18
CA GLY A 69 13.75 14.97 8.78
C GLY A 69 15.09 14.68 9.44
N SER A 70 15.21 13.59 10.21
CA SER A 70 16.47 13.14 10.82
C SER A 70 17.53 12.75 9.77
N VAL A 71 17.10 12.05 8.69
CA VAL A 71 17.99 11.59 7.60
C VAL A 71 18.04 12.60 6.44
N VAL A 72 16.90 13.17 6.06
CA VAL A 72 16.79 14.19 5.01
C VAL A 72 16.20 15.47 5.62
N PRO A 73 17.04 16.37 6.14
CA PRO A 73 16.59 17.63 6.73
C PRO A 73 15.93 18.55 5.69
N ALA A 74 15.05 19.45 6.15
CA ALA A 74 14.39 20.42 5.27
C ALA A 74 15.39 21.31 4.50
N GLY A 75 16.56 21.59 5.08
CA GLY A 75 17.60 22.42 4.48
C GLY A 75 18.57 21.68 3.54
N ASP A 76 18.39 20.37 3.32
CA ASP A 76 19.33 19.55 2.55
C ASP A 76 19.54 20.07 1.11
N ASN A 77 18.44 20.34 0.41
CA ASN A 77 18.47 20.96 -0.92
C ASN A 77 17.10 21.59 -1.25
N LYS A 78 17.03 22.34 -2.36
CA LYS A 78 15.80 23.05 -2.77
C LYS A 78 14.58 22.13 -2.97
N PHE A 79 14.78 20.88 -3.38
CA PHE A 79 13.70 19.91 -3.58
C PHE A 79 13.29 19.26 -2.26
N ALA A 80 14.23 18.98 -1.36
CA ALA A 80 13.95 18.52 0.00
C ALA A 80 13.19 19.57 0.81
N ALA A 81 13.55 20.85 0.67
CA ALA A 81 12.83 21.97 1.28
C ALA A 81 11.39 22.05 0.76
N LEU A 82 11.20 21.96 -0.55
CA LEU A 82 9.88 21.94 -1.17
C LEU A 82 9.06 20.73 -0.71
N ASN A 83 9.59 19.51 -0.81
CA ASN A 83 8.91 18.30 -0.36
C ASN A 83 8.56 18.38 1.13
N THR A 84 9.45 18.86 1.99
CA THR A 84 9.17 18.99 3.42
C THR A 84 8.07 20.03 3.71
N ALA A 85 7.90 21.05 2.86
CA ALA A 85 6.86 22.05 3.04
C ALA A 85 5.49 21.63 2.48
N VAL A 86 5.47 20.84 1.41
CA VAL A 86 4.23 20.53 0.65
C VAL A 86 4.02 19.05 0.38
N TRP A 87 4.56 18.15 1.22
CA TRP A 87 4.34 16.71 1.02
C TRP A 87 2.85 16.39 1.05
N SER A 88 2.47 15.36 0.31
CA SER A 88 1.12 14.82 0.30
C SER A 88 1.20 13.32 0.13
N GLY A 89 0.66 12.59 1.10
CA GLY A 89 0.71 11.12 1.14
C GLY A 89 2.13 10.55 1.35
N GLY A 90 2.24 9.26 1.07
CA GLY A 90 3.42 8.42 1.34
C GLY A 90 3.13 7.32 2.36
N SER A 91 4.15 6.56 2.73
CA SER A 91 4.06 5.49 3.75
C SER A 91 4.77 5.87 5.04
N PHE A 92 4.22 5.42 6.15
CA PHE A 92 4.90 5.37 7.44
C PHE A 92 5.02 3.92 7.89
N ILE A 93 6.26 3.45 8.11
CA ILE A 93 6.56 2.10 8.60
C ILE A 93 7.40 2.20 9.87
N TYR A 94 6.88 1.72 10.98
CA TYR A 94 7.63 1.57 12.22
C TYR A 94 7.66 0.11 12.66
N VAL A 95 8.85 -0.42 12.87
CA VAL A 95 9.09 -1.78 13.39
C VAL A 95 9.67 -1.66 14.80
N PRO A 96 8.97 -2.14 15.85
CA PRO A 96 9.47 -2.07 17.21
C PRO A 96 10.79 -2.83 17.38
N LYS A 97 11.60 -2.37 18.33
CA LYS A 97 12.88 -3.01 18.64
C LYS A 97 12.69 -4.49 18.99
N GLY A 98 13.43 -5.36 18.30
CA GLY A 98 13.39 -6.81 18.51
C GLY A 98 12.31 -7.54 17.71
N VAL A 99 11.48 -6.83 16.95
CA VAL A 99 10.52 -7.44 16.02
C VAL A 99 11.21 -7.70 14.69
N HIS A 100 11.00 -8.90 14.14
CA HIS A 100 11.48 -9.28 12.81
C HIS A 100 10.28 -9.57 11.91
N VAL A 101 10.16 -8.80 10.83
CA VAL A 101 9.08 -8.97 9.86
C VAL A 101 9.55 -9.92 8.75
N GLU A 102 8.99 -11.13 8.71
CA GLU A 102 9.40 -12.18 7.75
C GLU A 102 8.77 -12.00 6.35
N ILE A 103 7.65 -11.28 6.27
CA ILE A 103 6.90 -11.07 5.03
C ILE A 103 7.32 -9.73 4.41
N PRO A 104 7.60 -9.67 3.10
CA PRO A 104 7.93 -8.40 2.45
C PRO A 104 6.74 -7.42 2.55
N LEU A 105 6.99 -6.24 3.11
CA LEU A 105 6.02 -5.14 3.12
C LEU A 105 5.97 -4.51 1.73
N GLN A 106 4.80 -4.52 1.10
CA GLN A 106 4.56 -3.84 -0.16
C GLN A 106 3.53 -2.74 0.03
N ALA A 107 3.92 -1.50 -0.24
CA ALA A 107 3.01 -0.35 -0.29
C ALA A 107 2.55 -0.14 -1.73
N TYR A 108 1.24 -0.26 -1.98
CA TYR A 108 0.64 0.09 -3.26
C TYR A 108 -0.18 1.38 -3.12
N PHE A 109 0.32 2.48 -3.67
CA PHE A 109 -0.37 3.76 -3.67
C PHE A 109 -1.20 3.92 -4.94
N ARG A 110 -2.52 3.91 -4.81
CA ARG A 110 -3.43 4.25 -5.91
C ARG A 110 -3.82 5.71 -5.79
N ILE A 111 -3.06 6.59 -6.45
CA ILE A 111 -3.37 8.03 -6.50
C ILE A 111 -4.34 8.28 -7.66
N ASN A 112 -5.57 8.69 -7.35
CA ASN A 112 -6.65 8.93 -8.33
C ASN A 112 -6.90 10.42 -8.63
N THR A 113 -6.02 11.34 -8.21
CA THR A 113 -6.26 12.79 -8.34
C THR A 113 -5.48 13.39 -9.51
N GLU A 114 -6.18 13.75 -10.60
CA GLU A 114 -5.62 14.51 -11.72
C GLU A 114 -5.16 15.91 -11.26
N ASN A 115 -3.94 16.32 -11.63
CA ASN A 115 -3.30 17.62 -11.35
C ASN A 115 -2.77 17.89 -9.92
N MET A 116 -2.46 16.87 -9.12
CA MET A 116 -1.67 17.06 -7.89
C MET A 116 -0.16 16.97 -8.16
N GLY A 117 0.62 17.91 -7.62
CA GLY A 117 2.07 17.76 -7.54
C GLY A 117 2.39 16.60 -6.60
N GLN A 118 3.04 15.56 -7.11
CA GLN A 118 3.37 14.36 -6.34
C GLN A 118 4.61 14.62 -5.49
N PHE A 119 4.40 14.89 -4.21
CA PHE A 119 5.45 15.05 -3.20
C PHE A 119 5.24 14.01 -2.11
N GLU A 120 5.46 12.75 -2.45
CA GLU A 120 5.37 11.68 -1.45
C GLU A 120 6.51 11.79 -0.44
N ARG A 121 6.24 11.38 0.79
CA ARG A 121 7.27 11.19 1.80
C ARG A 121 7.05 9.88 2.53
N THR A 122 8.03 8.99 2.37
CA THR A 122 8.07 7.73 3.12
C THR A 122 9.00 7.86 4.31
N LEU A 123 8.54 7.40 5.46
CA LEU A 123 9.26 7.42 6.74
C LEU A 123 9.27 6.03 7.37
#